data_AF-A0A9W9V6E0-F1
#
_entry.id   AF-A0A9W9V6E0-F1
#
_cell.length_a   1.000
_cell.length_b   1.000
_cell.length_c   1.000
_cell.angle_alpha   90.00
_cell.angle_beta   90.00
_cell.angle_gamma   90.00
#
_symmetry.space_group_name_H-M   'P 1'
#
loop_
_entity.id
_entity.type
_entity.pdbx_description
1 polymer ?
#
loop_
_entity_poly.entity_id
_entity_poly.type
_entity_poly.pdbx_seq_one_letter_code
_entity_poly.pdbx_strand_id
1 'polypeptide(L)'
;MSDQPSSDETFTIEGVLTDDDIGRLEKAAIIEPIPSESKHSGTCTVTISRLQLNPKFLPPVPFTTADDDIDGGKPYQVSVPLSTESIAVLEFLGFTPASGRELWAGFICQQSTPHPLGLMDYVYEHISLLQTSLFQEMPINKAMILIGLERSIIQTLFDPRYSMVLKSNRSLHAWVKYALADKYARILRYHKDLKGRALWLRIWGDT
;
A
#
# COMPACT_ATOMS: atom_id res chain seq x y z
N MET A 1 9.70 -38.06 -10.65
CA MET A 1 8.73 -37.53 -11.64
C MET A 1 7.99 -36.42 -10.94
N SER A 2 7.94 -35.26 -11.58
CA SER A 2 7.58 -33.98 -10.97
C SER A 2 6.06 -33.79 -10.99
N ASP A 3 5.43 -33.82 -9.83
CA ASP A 3 4.03 -33.41 -9.66
C ASP A 3 3.99 -31.91 -9.39
N GLN A 4 4.01 -31.13 -10.47
CA GLN A 4 3.67 -29.72 -10.43
C GLN A 4 2.13 -29.63 -10.50
N PRO A 5 1.43 -29.05 -9.50
CA PRO A 5 -0.01 -29.12 -9.47
C PRO A 5 -0.67 -28.21 -10.51
N SER A 6 -1.77 -28.76 -11.04
CA SER A 6 -2.72 -28.18 -11.99
C SER A 6 -3.16 -26.76 -11.63
N SER A 7 -3.28 -25.91 -12.64
CA SER A 7 -3.56 -24.47 -12.57
C SER A 7 -5.01 -24.09 -12.17
N ASP A 8 -5.84 -25.02 -11.72
CA ASP A 8 -7.30 -24.83 -11.67
C ASP A 8 -7.93 -24.74 -10.27
N GLU A 9 -7.17 -24.86 -9.18
CA GLU A 9 -7.74 -24.58 -7.84
C GLU A 9 -7.74 -23.08 -7.56
N THR A 10 -8.85 -22.45 -7.91
CA THR A 10 -9.11 -21.04 -7.61
C THR A 10 -9.44 -20.91 -6.12
N PHE A 11 -8.42 -20.89 -5.27
CA PHE A 11 -8.60 -20.63 -3.85
C PHE A 11 -9.01 -19.16 -3.65
N THR A 12 -10.22 -18.94 -3.13
CA THR A 12 -10.70 -17.61 -2.73
C THR A 12 -9.93 -17.17 -1.49
N ILE A 13 -8.86 -16.40 -1.71
CA ILE A 13 -8.02 -15.85 -0.64
C ILE A 13 -8.66 -14.54 -0.16
N GLU A 14 -9.51 -14.62 0.86
CA GLU A 14 -10.10 -13.43 1.52
C GLU A 14 -9.67 -13.33 2.99
N GLY A 15 -9.39 -12.10 3.45
CA GLY A 15 -9.18 -11.72 4.85
C GLY A 15 -7.75 -11.29 5.22
N VAL A 16 -7.62 -10.68 6.39
CA VAL A 16 -6.35 -10.22 7.02
C VAL A 16 -5.40 -11.40 7.27
N LEU A 17 -4.09 -11.14 7.29
CA LEU A 17 -3.05 -12.12 7.65
C LEU A 17 -3.19 -12.53 9.12
N THR A 18 -3.25 -13.82 9.39
CA THR A 18 -3.29 -14.37 10.76
C THR A 18 -1.88 -14.47 11.35
N ASP A 19 -1.74 -14.57 12.68
CA ASP A 19 -0.45 -14.80 13.33
C ASP A 19 0.24 -16.08 12.81
N ASP A 20 -0.57 -17.10 12.49
CA ASP A 20 -0.13 -18.36 11.90
C ASP A 20 0.37 -18.18 10.45
N ASP A 21 -0.26 -17.30 9.66
CA ASP A 21 0.24 -16.90 8.34
C ASP A 21 1.58 -16.17 8.45
N ILE A 22 1.67 -15.20 9.37
CA ILE A 22 2.88 -14.42 9.63
C ILE A 22 4.04 -15.35 10.01
N GLY A 23 3.84 -16.27 10.96
CA GLY A 23 4.89 -17.20 11.40
C GLY A 23 5.42 -18.09 10.26
N ARG A 24 4.57 -18.49 9.30
CA ARG A 24 5.03 -19.24 8.12
C ARG A 24 5.82 -18.37 7.16
N LEU A 25 5.36 -17.14 6.92
CA LEU A 25 6.05 -16.19 6.05
C LEU A 25 7.43 -15.79 6.62
N GLU A 26 7.55 -15.64 7.94
CA GLU A 26 8.82 -15.41 8.65
C GLU A 26 9.76 -16.61 8.53
N LYS A 27 9.26 -17.84 8.75
CA LYS A 27 10.05 -19.09 8.60
C LYS A 27 10.61 -19.25 7.18
N ALA A 28 9.83 -18.84 6.17
CA ALA A 28 10.24 -18.85 4.77
C ALA A 28 11.08 -17.62 4.37
N ALA A 29 11.39 -16.72 5.32
CA ALA A 29 12.12 -15.48 5.13
C ALA A 29 11.55 -14.59 4.00
N ILE A 30 10.22 -14.62 3.84
CA ILE A 30 9.46 -13.81 2.88
C ILE A 30 9.18 -12.44 3.49
N ILE A 31 8.83 -12.44 4.77
CA ILE A 31 8.80 -11.24 5.60
C ILE A 31 9.93 -11.30 6.62
N GLU A 32 10.45 -10.13 6.97
CA GLU A 32 11.40 -10.04 8.09
C GLU A 32 10.68 -10.36 9.40
N PRO A 33 11.38 -11.00 10.37
CA PRO A 33 10.81 -11.23 11.70
C PRO A 33 10.36 -9.90 12.28
N ILE A 34 9.12 -9.85 12.77
CA ILE A 34 8.56 -8.63 13.36
C ILE A 34 8.93 -8.64 14.84
N PRO A 35 9.90 -7.83 15.31
CA PRO A 35 10.19 -7.75 16.73
C PRO A 35 8.92 -7.47 17.55
N SER A 36 8.82 -8.08 18.73
CA SER A 36 7.63 -7.92 19.58
C SER A 36 7.35 -6.45 19.92
N GLU A 37 8.40 -5.62 19.96
CA GLU A 37 8.32 -4.18 20.19
C GLU A 37 7.75 -3.42 18.97
N SER A 38 8.01 -3.90 17.74
CA SER A 38 7.55 -3.26 16.49
C SER A 38 6.18 -3.74 16.02
N LYS A 39 5.52 -4.68 16.70
CA LYS A 39 4.11 -5.04 16.44
C LYS A 39 3.19 -3.82 16.45
N HIS A 40 3.55 -2.78 17.21
CA HIS A 40 2.83 -1.49 17.28
C HIS A 40 2.96 -0.63 16.01
N SER A 41 3.97 -0.87 15.16
CA SER A 41 4.13 -0.16 13.89
C SER A 41 3.05 -0.54 12.87
N GLY A 42 2.47 -1.74 12.99
CA GLY A 42 1.44 -2.21 12.09
C GLY A 42 1.92 -2.48 10.66
N THR A 43 3.23 -2.61 10.43
CA THR A 43 3.81 -2.96 9.12
C THR A 43 4.73 -4.19 9.22
N CYS A 44 5.01 -4.81 8.07
CA CYS A 44 6.06 -5.81 7.90
C CYS A 44 6.92 -5.53 6.66
N THR A 45 8.21 -5.83 6.74
CA THR A 45 9.11 -5.73 5.57
C THR A 45 8.97 -7.00 4.74
N VAL A 46 8.54 -6.85 3.49
CA VAL A 46 8.33 -7.95 2.54
C VAL A 46 9.44 -7.96 1.50
N THR A 47 10.07 -9.11 1.30
CA THR A 47 11.03 -9.33 0.23
C THR A 47 10.31 -9.77 -1.04
N ILE A 48 10.12 -8.88 -2.01
CA ILE A 48 9.22 -9.09 -3.16
C ILE A 48 9.64 -10.28 -4.02
N SER A 49 10.94 -10.49 -4.21
CA SER A 49 11.45 -11.64 -4.98
C SER A 49 11.08 -13.00 -4.37
N ARG A 50 10.78 -13.06 -3.07
CA ARG A 50 10.40 -14.27 -2.34
C ARG A 50 8.89 -14.45 -2.19
N LEU A 51 8.14 -13.37 -2.41
CA LEU A 51 6.68 -13.39 -2.43
C LEU A 51 6.13 -14.04 -3.70
N GLN A 52 6.84 -13.89 -4.82
CA GLN A 52 6.41 -14.39 -6.12
C GLN A 52 6.60 -15.90 -6.26
N LEU A 53 5.50 -16.63 -6.49
CA LEU A 53 5.50 -18.06 -6.82
C LEU A 53 6.03 -18.34 -8.25
N ASN A 54 6.09 -17.34 -9.12
CA ASN A 54 6.59 -17.46 -10.49
C ASN A 54 7.17 -16.13 -11.01
N PRO A 55 8.47 -16.04 -11.34
CA PRO A 55 9.11 -14.78 -11.76
C PRO A 55 8.73 -14.32 -13.19
N LYS A 56 7.87 -15.04 -13.91
CA LYS A 56 7.60 -14.83 -15.35
C LYS A 56 6.47 -13.84 -15.69
N PHE A 57 5.77 -13.29 -14.70
CA PHE A 57 4.58 -12.45 -14.93
C PHE A 57 4.65 -11.09 -14.21
N LEU A 58 5.77 -10.38 -14.34
CA LEU A 58 5.78 -8.95 -14.07
C LEU A 58 5.18 -8.21 -15.27
N PRO A 59 3.98 -7.60 -15.18
CA PRO A 59 3.68 -6.46 -16.04
C PRO A 59 4.64 -5.32 -15.66
N PRO A 60 5.18 -4.57 -16.63
CA PRO A 60 5.98 -3.38 -16.33
C PRO A 60 5.09 -2.40 -15.56
N VAL A 61 5.44 -2.15 -14.30
CA VAL A 61 4.70 -1.23 -13.44
C VAL A 61 5.01 0.19 -13.95
N PRO A 62 4.01 1.01 -14.36
CA PRO A 62 4.27 2.34 -14.92
C PRO A 62 4.62 3.40 -13.86
N PHE A 63 4.72 3.01 -12.58
CA PHE A 63 5.11 3.88 -11.49
C PHE A 63 6.33 3.29 -10.80
N THR A 64 7.48 3.38 -11.46
CA THR A 64 8.77 3.34 -10.78
C THR A 64 8.83 4.53 -9.84
N THR A 65 8.62 4.28 -8.55
CA THR A 65 9.15 5.15 -7.50
C THR A 65 10.63 5.32 -7.84
N ALA A 66 11.09 6.57 -7.90
CA ALA A 66 12.45 6.94 -8.23
C ALA A 66 13.44 6.50 -7.14
N ASP A 67 13.59 5.19 -7.04
CA ASP A 67 14.62 4.45 -6.33
C ASP A 67 15.20 3.38 -7.27
N ASP A 68 15.13 3.63 -8.59
CA ASP A 68 15.77 2.83 -9.66
C ASP A 68 17.31 2.97 -9.66
N ASP A 69 17.90 3.20 -8.49
CA ASP A 69 19.31 2.96 -8.23
C ASP A 69 19.44 1.75 -7.27
N ILE A 70 18.74 0.65 -7.57
CA ILE A 70 18.92 -0.61 -6.83
C ILE A 70 20.11 -1.37 -7.41
N ASP A 71 21.30 -0.88 -7.04
CA ASP A 71 22.25 -1.65 -6.23
C ASP A 71 22.31 -3.17 -6.53
N GLY A 72 22.98 -3.55 -7.62
CA GLY A 72 23.88 -4.71 -7.65
C GLY A 72 23.33 -6.09 -7.23
N GLY A 73 22.03 -6.36 -7.41
CA GLY A 73 21.44 -7.68 -7.10
C GLY A 73 20.91 -7.85 -5.67
N LYS A 74 20.69 -6.77 -4.92
CA LYS A 74 19.97 -6.84 -3.64
C LYS A 74 18.46 -7.06 -3.88
N PRO A 75 17.80 -7.92 -3.09
CA PRO A 75 16.38 -8.18 -3.25
C PRO A 75 15.56 -6.95 -2.82
N TYR A 76 14.63 -6.53 -3.68
CA TYR A 76 13.73 -5.39 -3.44
C TYR A 76 12.80 -5.67 -2.24
N GLN A 77 12.84 -4.78 -1.25
CA GLN A 77 12.05 -4.85 -0.02
C GLN A 77 11.02 -3.74 0.05
N VAL A 78 9.83 -4.05 0.57
CA VAL A 78 8.73 -3.09 0.72
C VAL A 78 8.12 -3.24 2.11
N SER A 79 7.93 -2.12 2.82
CA SER A 79 7.16 -2.10 4.07
C SER A 79 5.67 -2.12 3.74
N VAL A 80 4.95 -3.18 4.14
CA VAL A 80 3.53 -3.40 3.86
C VAL A 80 2.74 -3.33 5.16
N PRO A 81 1.64 -2.58 5.23
CA PRO A 81 0.75 -2.59 6.40
C PRO A 81 0.19 -4.00 6.66
N LEU A 82 0.13 -4.43 7.92
CA LEU A 82 -0.41 -5.73 8.32
C LEU A 82 -1.95 -5.79 8.30
N SER A 83 -2.60 -4.63 8.41
CA SER A 83 -4.05 -4.47 8.32
C SER A 83 -4.40 -3.64 7.08
N THR A 84 -5.59 -3.86 6.52
CA THR A 84 -6.15 -3.03 5.45
C THR A 84 -6.68 -1.68 5.98
N GLU A 85 -6.85 -1.57 7.30
CA GLU A 85 -7.22 -0.32 7.98
C GLU A 85 -6.34 -0.10 9.21
N SER A 86 -5.50 0.94 9.19
CA SER A 86 -4.63 1.34 10.31
C SER A 86 -3.96 2.68 10.01
N ILE A 87 -3.26 3.26 10.99
CA ILE A 87 -2.36 4.40 10.78
C ILE A 87 -1.30 4.06 9.72
N ALA A 88 -0.74 2.85 9.77
CA ALA A 88 0.26 2.39 8.81
C ALA A 88 -0.24 2.41 7.36
N VAL A 89 -1.53 2.16 7.13
CA VAL A 89 -2.15 2.29 5.80
C VAL A 89 -2.09 3.73 5.34
N LEU A 90 -2.46 4.69 6.20
CA LEU A 90 -2.42 6.12 5.85
C LEU A 90 -0.99 6.59 5.54
N GLU A 91 0.00 6.13 6.30
CA GLU A 91 1.40 6.41 6.03
C GLU A 91 1.86 5.78 4.69
N PHE A 92 1.49 4.53 4.42
CA PHE A 92 1.78 3.87 3.12
C PHE A 92 1.15 4.60 1.93
N LEU A 93 -0.08 5.10 2.11
CA LEU A 93 -0.76 5.93 1.12
C LEU A 93 0.02 7.22 0.82
N GLY A 94 0.82 7.71 1.76
CA GLY A 94 1.70 8.85 1.57
C GLY A 94 1.41 10.03 2.48
N PHE A 95 0.60 9.85 3.51
CA PHE A 95 0.41 10.87 4.53
C PHE A 95 1.62 10.88 5.47
N THR A 96 1.97 12.06 5.96
CA THR A 96 2.98 12.18 7.01
C THR A 96 2.52 11.44 8.28
N PRO A 97 3.42 10.96 9.15
CA PRO A 97 3.03 10.29 10.38
C PRO A 97 2.12 11.13 11.30
N ALA A 98 2.30 12.46 11.29
CA ALA A 98 1.43 13.36 12.04
C ALA A 98 0.00 13.35 11.47
N SER A 99 -0.14 13.60 10.17
CA SER A 99 -1.44 13.61 9.49
C SER A 99 -2.10 12.24 9.48
N GLY A 100 -1.34 11.16 9.37
CA GLY A 100 -1.84 9.78 9.48
C GLY A 100 -2.49 9.52 10.84
N ARG A 101 -1.88 9.98 11.94
CA ARG A 101 -2.49 9.88 13.28
C ARG A 101 -3.76 10.71 13.43
N GLU A 102 -3.77 11.94 12.92
CA GLU A 102 -4.94 12.82 12.96
C GLU A 102 -6.11 12.24 12.16
N LEU A 103 -5.84 11.78 10.93
CA LEU A 103 -6.82 11.13 10.07
C LEU A 103 -7.36 9.84 10.69
N TRP A 104 -6.49 9.04 11.30
CA TRP A 104 -6.94 7.83 11.98
C TRP A 104 -7.84 8.14 13.17
N ALA A 105 -7.46 9.12 14.00
CA ALA A 105 -8.29 9.54 15.13
C ALA A 105 -9.68 10.04 14.66
N GLY A 106 -9.71 10.83 13.59
CA GLY A 106 -10.95 11.30 12.96
C GLY A 106 -11.79 10.16 12.38
N PHE A 107 -11.14 9.20 11.70
CA PHE A 107 -11.77 8.00 11.16
C PHE A 107 -12.42 7.16 12.26
N ILE A 108 -11.71 6.89 13.36
CA ILE A 108 -12.24 6.13 14.51
C ILE A 108 -13.40 6.89 15.16
N CYS A 109 -13.28 8.22 15.31
CA CYS A 109 -14.36 9.02 15.86
C CYS A 109 -15.65 8.93 15.02
N GLN A 110 -15.54 8.98 13.69
CA GLN A 110 -16.72 8.91 12.82
C GLN A 110 -17.36 7.51 12.76
N GLN A 111 -16.64 6.45 13.17
CA GLN A 111 -17.23 5.10 13.26
C GLN A 111 -18.40 5.02 14.26
N SER A 112 -18.54 6.02 15.14
CA SER A 112 -19.68 6.13 16.06
C SER A 112 -20.91 6.84 15.44
N THR A 113 -20.83 7.27 14.18
CA THR A 113 -21.94 7.96 13.50
C THR A 113 -22.92 6.97 12.85
N PRO A 114 -24.16 7.38 12.53
CA PRO A 114 -25.17 6.47 11.96
C PRO A 114 -24.82 5.89 10.58
N HIS A 115 -23.94 6.55 9.82
CA HIS A 115 -23.52 6.14 8.48
C HIS A 115 -21.99 6.22 8.38
N PRO A 116 -21.27 5.26 8.99
CA PRO A 116 -19.82 5.30 9.00
C PRO A 116 -19.27 5.06 7.60
N LEU A 117 -18.25 5.82 7.23
CA LEU A 117 -17.52 5.65 5.99
C LEU A 117 -16.46 4.55 6.14
N GLY A 118 -16.15 3.87 5.03
CA GLY A 118 -14.93 3.06 4.94
C GLY A 118 -13.68 3.95 4.90
N LEU A 119 -12.51 3.39 5.23
CA LEU A 119 -11.28 4.19 5.35
C LEU A 119 -10.97 5.01 4.10
N MET A 120 -11.06 4.42 2.91
CA MET A 120 -10.75 5.14 1.67
C MET A 120 -11.77 6.22 1.33
N ASP A 121 -13.05 6.01 1.64
CA ASP A 121 -14.08 7.03 1.44
C ASP A 121 -13.84 8.21 2.38
N TYR A 122 -13.49 7.94 3.65
CA TYR A 122 -13.07 8.96 4.60
C TYR A 122 -11.83 9.75 4.11
N VAL A 123 -10.83 9.06 3.58
CA VAL A 123 -9.65 9.70 2.98
C VAL A 123 -10.02 10.56 1.77
N TYR A 124 -10.98 10.11 0.93
CA TYR A 124 -11.47 10.90 -0.20
C TYR A 124 -12.22 12.15 0.24
N GLU A 125 -13.03 12.06 1.29
CA GLU A 125 -13.66 13.22 1.91
C GLU A 125 -12.61 14.21 2.43
N HIS A 126 -11.54 13.74 3.07
CA HIS A 126 -10.45 14.61 3.52
C HIS A 126 -9.76 15.36 2.37
N ILE A 127 -9.41 14.67 1.28
CA ILE A 127 -8.74 15.33 0.14
C ILE A 127 -9.70 16.17 -0.70
N SER A 128 -11.02 16.08 -0.50
CA SER A 128 -12.01 16.95 -1.16
C SER A 128 -11.78 18.44 -0.85
N LEU A 129 -11.06 18.75 0.23
CA LEU A 129 -10.57 20.10 0.55
C LEU A 129 -9.82 20.73 -0.63
N LEU A 130 -9.11 19.94 -1.44
CA LEU A 130 -8.42 20.39 -2.65
C LEU A 130 -9.36 20.97 -3.73
N GLN A 131 -10.65 20.68 -3.64
CA GLN A 131 -11.67 21.19 -4.56
C GLN A 131 -12.22 22.55 -4.11
N THR A 132 -11.95 22.99 -2.88
CA THR A 132 -12.40 24.29 -2.38
C THR A 132 -11.60 25.44 -3.02
N SER A 133 -12.21 26.63 -3.13
CA SER A 133 -11.55 27.81 -3.69
C SER A 133 -10.23 28.14 -2.98
N LEU A 134 -10.21 28.01 -1.64
CA LEU A 134 -9.03 28.25 -0.81
C LEU A 134 -7.81 27.41 -1.25
N PHE A 135 -8.02 26.14 -1.58
CA PHE A 135 -6.94 25.26 -2.01
C PHE A 135 -6.65 25.38 -3.51
N GLN A 136 -7.64 25.70 -4.35
CA GLN A 136 -7.44 25.90 -5.78
C GLN A 136 -6.60 27.15 -6.10
N GLU A 137 -6.74 28.21 -5.29
CA GLU A 137 -5.94 29.43 -5.43
C GLU A 137 -4.52 29.29 -4.86
N MET A 138 -4.26 28.21 -4.12
CA MET A 138 -2.99 27.96 -3.47
C MET A 138 -1.98 27.27 -4.41
N PRO A 139 -0.67 27.55 -4.30
CA PRO A 139 0.33 26.75 -4.99
C PRO A 139 0.20 25.25 -4.65
N ILE A 140 0.21 24.39 -5.68
CA ILE A 140 -0.04 22.94 -5.58
C ILE A 140 0.75 22.29 -4.44
N ASN A 141 2.06 22.54 -4.35
CA ASN A 141 2.91 21.95 -3.31
C ASN A 141 2.44 22.34 -1.90
N LYS A 142 2.00 23.59 -1.71
CA LYS A 142 1.52 24.07 -0.42
C LYS A 142 0.17 23.44 -0.07
N ALA A 143 -0.74 23.35 -1.04
CA ALA A 143 -2.03 22.66 -0.89
C ALA A 143 -1.83 21.20 -0.45
N MET A 144 -0.92 20.48 -1.12
CA MET A 144 -0.60 19.07 -0.85
C MET A 144 0.04 18.87 0.53
N ILE A 145 0.95 19.75 0.94
CA ILE A 145 1.54 19.71 2.28
C ILE A 145 0.48 19.96 3.35
N LEU A 146 -0.45 20.91 3.13
CA LEU A 146 -1.50 21.24 4.10
C LEU A 146 -2.53 20.13 4.28
N ILE A 147 -2.84 19.35 3.24
CA ILE A 147 -3.66 18.14 3.40
C ILE A 147 -2.88 16.98 4.03
N GLY A 148 -1.59 17.16 4.34
CA GLY A 148 -0.80 16.21 5.11
C GLY A 148 -0.02 15.20 4.28
N LEU A 149 0.14 15.40 2.97
CA LEU A 149 0.92 14.48 2.13
C LEU A 149 2.43 14.74 2.24
N GLU A 150 3.18 13.65 2.20
CA GLU A 150 4.63 13.66 2.29
C GLU A 150 5.26 14.23 1.00
N ARG A 151 6.40 14.92 1.14
CA ARG A 151 7.10 15.55 0.02
C ARG A 151 7.55 14.56 -1.05
N SER A 152 7.98 13.37 -0.65
CA SER A 152 8.38 12.29 -1.57
C SER A 152 7.24 11.90 -2.52
N ILE A 153 6.01 11.84 -2.01
CA ILE A 153 4.82 11.55 -2.80
C ILE A 153 4.45 12.70 -3.71
N ILE A 154 4.56 13.94 -3.23
CA ILE A 154 4.36 15.12 -4.06
C ILE A 154 5.36 15.13 -5.24
N GLN A 155 6.63 14.88 -4.96
CA GLN A 155 7.68 14.81 -5.98
C GLN A 155 7.40 13.70 -7.01
N THR A 156 6.98 12.52 -6.54
CA THR A 156 6.64 11.39 -7.42
C THR A 156 5.43 11.71 -8.30
N LEU A 157 4.40 12.35 -7.73
CA LEU A 157 3.18 12.72 -8.46
C LEU A 157 3.43 13.76 -9.54
N PHE A 158 4.38 14.66 -9.30
CA PHE A 158 4.71 15.78 -10.19
C PHE A 158 6.06 15.61 -10.89
N ASP A 159 6.57 14.38 -10.97
CA ASP A 159 7.81 14.11 -11.68
C ASP A 159 7.63 14.50 -13.15
N PRO A 160 8.51 15.37 -13.70
CA PRO A 160 8.45 15.80 -15.10
C PRO A 160 8.42 14.64 -16.10
N ARG A 161 8.98 13.48 -15.75
CA ARG A 161 8.96 12.25 -16.57
C ARG A 161 7.53 11.74 -16.80
N TYR A 162 6.62 11.98 -15.86
CA TYR A 162 5.20 11.63 -15.95
C TYR A 162 4.32 12.84 -16.33
N SER A 163 4.92 13.98 -16.67
CA SER A 163 4.21 15.23 -17.02
C SER A 163 3.24 15.10 -18.19
N MET A 164 3.47 14.16 -19.10
CA MET A 164 2.57 13.93 -20.24
C MET A 164 1.22 13.37 -19.77
N VAL A 165 1.20 12.64 -18.65
CA VAL A 165 0.01 12.09 -18.01
C VAL A 165 -0.70 13.20 -17.22
N LEU A 166 0.04 14.04 -16.50
CA LEU A 166 -0.46 15.25 -15.80
C LEU A 166 -1.11 16.29 -16.72
N LYS A 167 -0.68 16.37 -17.99
CA LYS A 167 -1.29 17.25 -19.01
C LYS A 167 -2.70 16.82 -19.42
N SER A 168 -3.19 15.66 -18.98
CA SER A 168 -4.60 15.33 -19.12
C SER A 168 -5.43 16.26 -18.22
N ASN A 169 -6.56 16.74 -18.73
CA ASN A 169 -7.39 17.83 -18.21
C ASN A 169 -8.11 17.51 -16.86
N ARG A 170 -7.41 16.91 -15.90
CA ARG A 170 -7.92 16.43 -14.61
C ARG A 170 -7.52 17.41 -13.51
N SER A 171 -8.43 17.63 -12.55
CA SER A 171 -8.17 18.47 -11.38
C SER A 171 -7.12 17.86 -10.45
N LEU A 172 -6.47 18.70 -9.64
CA LEU A 172 -5.52 18.26 -8.60
C LEU A 172 -6.14 17.18 -7.69
N HIS A 173 -7.37 17.41 -7.23
CA HIS A 173 -8.12 16.44 -6.43
C HIS A 173 -8.23 15.07 -7.13
N ALA A 174 -8.60 15.04 -8.41
CA ALA A 174 -8.72 13.79 -9.15
C ALA A 174 -7.38 13.04 -9.20
N TRP A 175 -6.28 13.75 -9.44
CA TRP A 175 -4.93 13.18 -9.44
C TRP A 175 -4.56 12.52 -8.12
N VAL A 176 -4.73 13.24 -7.02
CA VAL A 176 -4.44 12.74 -5.68
C VAL A 176 -5.31 11.53 -5.40
N LYS A 177 -6.62 11.61 -5.70
CA LYS A 177 -7.55 10.49 -5.54
C LYS A 177 -7.08 9.23 -6.27
N TYR A 178 -6.67 9.33 -7.53
CA TYR A 178 -6.15 8.19 -8.28
C TYR A 178 -4.87 7.62 -7.68
N ALA A 179 -3.94 8.47 -7.26
CA ALA A 179 -2.68 8.02 -6.67
C ALA A 179 -2.89 7.26 -5.35
N LEU A 180 -3.77 7.76 -4.48
CA LEU A 180 -4.12 7.09 -3.23
C LEU A 180 -4.88 5.78 -3.51
N ALA A 181 -5.81 5.78 -4.46
CA ALA A 181 -6.53 4.57 -4.86
C ALA A 181 -5.60 3.47 -5.38
N ASP A 182 -4.64 3.84 -6.24
CA ASP A 182 -3.66 2.91 -6.78
C ASP A 182 -2.78 2.32 -5.68
N LYS A 183 -2.26 3.14 -4.77
CA LYS A 183 -1.50 2.66 -3.61
C LYS A 183 -2.33 1.76 -2.70
N TYR A 184 -3.58 2.10 -2.43
CA TYR A 184 -4.46 1.25 -1.63
C TYR A 184 -4.69 -0.11 -2.30
N ALA A 185 -4.91 -0.13 -3.62
CA ALA A 185 -5.02 -1.36 -4.38
C ALA A 185 -3.73 -2.22 -4.32
N ARG A 186 -2.55 -1.60 -4.23
CA ARG A 186 -1.28 -2.32 -3.99
C ARG A 186 -1.28 -2.99 -2.62
N ILE A 187 -1.77 -2.34 -1.56
CA ILE A 187 -1.90 -2.97 -0.22
C ILE A 187 -2.76 -4.23 -0.32
N LEU A 188 -3.94 -4.11 -0.94
CA LEU A 188 -4.85 -5.26 -1.10
C LEU A 188 -4.21 -6.39 -1.91
N ARG A 189 -3.43 -6.06 -2.95
CA ARG A 189 -2.68 -7.04 -3.73
C ARG A 189 -1.60 -7.73 -2.88
N TYR A 190 -0.81 -6.98 -2.13
CA TYR A 190 0.20 -7.56 -1.24
C TYR A 190 -0.42 -8.50 -0.22
N HIS A 191 -1.56 -8.12 0.38
CA HIS A 191 -2.29 -8.99 1.31
C HIS A 191 -2.74 -10.28 0.65
N LYS A 192 -3.31 -10.19 -0.55
CA LYS A 192 -3.71 -11.36 -1.34
C LYS A 192 -2.52 -12.27 -1.64
N ASP A 193 -1.41 -11.70 -2.08
CA ASP A 193 -0.20 -12.44 -2.45
C ASP A 193 0.44 -13.09 -1.22
N LEU A 194 0.56 -12.36 -0.11
CA LEU A 194 1.10 -12.86 1.16
C LEU A 194 0.26 -14.00 1.70
N LYS A 195 -1.07 -13.85 1.66
CA LYS A 195 -1.99 -14.88 2.15
C LYS A 195 -2.02 -16.10 1.24
N GLY A 196 -1.97 -15.91 -0.08
CA GLY A 196 -1.80 -17.02 -1.02
C GLY A 196 -0.49 -17.77 -0.79
N ARG A 197 0.59 -17.05 -0.50
CA ARG A 197 1.89 -17.64 -0.20
C ARG A 197 1.91 -18.37 1.15
N ALA A 198 1.28 -17.83 2.18
CA ALA A 198 1.12 -18.48 3.47
C ALA A 198 0.31 -19.78 3.35
N LEU A 199 -0.79 -19.76 2.59
CA LEU A 199 -1.59 -20.95 2.30
C LEU A 199 -0.76 -22.01 1.56
N TRP A 200 0.02 -21.62 0.55
CA TRP A 200 0.91 -22.53 -0.15
C TRP A 200 1.93 -23.19 0.79
N LEU A 201 2.56 -22.40 1.67
CA LEU A 201 3.50 -22.91 2.68
C LEU A 201 2.82 -23.84 3.68
N ARG A 202 1.55 -23.60 4.01
CA ARG A 202 0.78 -24.47 4.89
C ARG A 202 0.49 -25.83 4.27
N ILE A 203 0.17 -25.87 2.98
CA ILE A 203 -0.21 -27.12 2.28
C ILE A 203 1.03 -27.91 1.85
N TRP A 204 2.09 -27.21 1.40
CA TRP A 204 3.22 -27.81 0.69
C TRP A 204 4.60 -27.51 1.30
N GLY A 205 4.67 -26.71 2.37
CA GLY A 205 5.95 -26.25 2.94
C GLY A 205 6.62 -27.20 3.93
N ASP A 206 5.97 -28.32 4.27
CA ASP A 206 6.47 -29.34 5.21
C ASP A 206 6.94 -30.65 4.52
N THR A 207 6.98 -30.70 3.18
CA THR A 207 7.65 -31.75 2.39
C THR A 207 9.08 -31.36 2.05
#